data_AF-A0A0D2KET2-F1
#
_entry.id   AF-A0A0D2KET2-F1
#
_cell.length_a   1.000
_cell.length_b   1.000
_cell.length_c   1.000
_cell.angle_alpha   90.00
_cell.angle_beta   90.00
_cell.angle_gamma   90.00
#
_symmetry.space_group_name_H-M   'P 1'
#
loop_
_entity.id
_entity.type
_entity.pdbx_description
1 polymer ?
#
loop_
_entity_poly.entity_id
_entity_poly.type
_entity_poly.pdbx_seq_one_letter_code
_entity_poly.pdbx_strand_id
1 'polypeptide(L)'
;MTFEYYMLPYCKPAGGVKWKTLGMGEVVDANRMASTPYDLAFRVERTNQRVCKKELSKEDAQKFRDAVRDDWYFQMYFDDLPVWGFVGKVEKIIPNQYE
;
A
#
# COMPACT_ATOMS: atom_id res chain seq x y z
N MET A 1 -2.56 13.63 11.03
CA MET A 1 -1.94 14.33 9.89
C MET A 1 -1.61 13.27 8.85
N THR A 2 -2.00 13.45 7.59
CA THR A 2 -1.84 12.41 6.55
C THR A 2 -0.41 12.42 6.01
N PHE A 3 0.29 11.30 6.12
CA PHE A 3 1.62 11.13 5.53
C PHE A 3 1.50 10.56 4.11
N GLU A 4 2.47 10.88 3.25
CA GLU A 4 2.52 10.29 1.92
C GLU A 4 2.84 8.81 1.99
N TYR A 5 2.11 7.99 1.21
CA TYR A 5 2.28 6.53 1.21
C TYR A 5 3.74 6.11 0.98
N TYR A 6 4.43 6.75 0.04
CA TYR A 6 5.83 6.46 -0.31
C TYR A 6 6.88 7.09 0.63
N MET A 7 6.47 7.66 1.76
CA MET A 7 7.39 8.07 2.84
C MET A 7 8.06 6.83 3.45
N LEU A 8 7.32 5.73 3.53
CA LEU A 8 7.89 4.42 3.82
C LEU A 8 8.51 3.83 2.55
N PRO A 9 9.60 3.04 2.67
CA PRO A 9 10.38 2.57 1.52
C PRO A 9 9.72 1.40 0.76
N TYR A 10 8.42 1.53 0.46
CA TYR A 10 7.64 0.62 -0.38
C TYR A 10 8.15 0.55 -1.83
N CYS A 11 7.63 -0.43 -2.56
CA CYS A 11 7.91 -0.61 -3.97
C CYS A 11 7.16 0.41 -4.82
N LYS A 12 7.92 1.11 -5.65
CA LYS A 12 7.40 2.06 -6.63
C LYS A 12 7.12 1.31 -7.95
N PRO A 13 6.11 1.74 -8.72
CA PRO A 13 5.88 1.19 -10.06
C PRO A 13 7.06 1.49 -10.99
N ALA A 14 7.31 0.59 -11.94
CA ALA A 14 8.46 0.68 -12.86
C ALA A 14 8.48 1.96 -13.72
N GLY A 15 7.31 2.53 -14.01
CA GLY A 15 7.16 3.79 -14.74
C GLY A 15 7.22 5.06 -13.89
N GLY A 16 7.61 4.94 -12.61
CA GLY A 16 7.60 6.05 -11.65
C GLY A 16 6.24 6.28 -11.02
N VAL A 17 6.23 6.88 -9.82
CA VAL A 17 5.00 7.23 -9.10
C VAL A 17 4.30 8.35 -9.86
N LYS A 18 3.11 8.06 -10.42
CA LYS A 18 2.23 9.06 -11.01
C LYS A 18 1.24 9.51 -9.94
N TRP A 19 1.22 10.80 -9.68
CA TRP A 19 0.18 11.39 -8.84
C TRP A 19 -1.09 11.52 -9.67
N LYS A 20 -2.22 11.03 -9.16
CA LYS A 20 -3.51 11.20 -9.84
C LYS A 20 -3.86 12.68 -9.77
N THR A 21 -4.10 13.31 -10.92
CA THR A 21 -4.68 14.65 -10.96
C THR A 21 -6.12 14.53 -10.50
N LEU A 22 -6.37 14.95 -9.27
CA LEU A 22 -7.68 14.85 -8.63
C LEU A 22 -8.65 15.90 -9.19
N GLY A 23 -9.94 15.56 -9.26
CA GLY A 23 -10.99 16.51 -9.59
C GLY A 23 -11.15 17.55 -8.47
N MET A 24 -11.78 18.70 -8.76
CA MET A 24 -11.91 19.80 -7.79
C MET A 24 -12.50 19.38 -6.44
N GLY A 25 -13.46 18.44 -6.41
CA GLY A 25 -14.03 17.93 -5.16
C GLY A 25 -13.05 17.09 -4.33
N GLU A 26 -12.22 16.26 -4.96
CA GLU A 26 -11.22 15.41 -4.30
C GLU A 26 -10.00 16.22 -3.80
N VAL A 27 -9.70 17.36 -4.43
CA VAL A 27 -8.68 18.31 -3.95
C VAL A 27 -9.10 18.95 -2.63
N VAL A 28 -10.39 19.24 -2.46
CA VAL A 28 -10.94 19.82 -1.21
C VAL A 28 -10.87 18.82 -0.05
N ASP A 29 -10.96 17.51 -0.32
CA ASP A 29 -10.72 16.46 0.67
C ASP A 29 -9.23 16.32 1.09
N ALA A 30 -8.33 17.10 0.49
CA ALA A 30 -6.90 17.10 0.77
C ALA A 30 -6.21 15.73 0.55
N ASN A 31 -6.81 14.84 -0.23
CA ASN A 31 -6.22 13.55 -0.56
C ASN A 31 -5.04 13.74 -1.54
N ARG A 32 -3.94 12.98 -1.34
CA ARG A 32 -2.84 12.87 -2.31
C ARG A 32 -2.77 11.44 -2.83
N MET A 33 -3.50 11.16 -3.92
CA MET A 33 -3.53 9.82 -4.51
C MET A 33 -2.31 9.57 -5.40
N ALA A 34 -1.67 8.43 -5.19
CA ALA A 34 -0.49 8.00 -5.94
C ALA A 34 -0.75 6.66 -6.62
N SER A 35 -0.25 6.49 -7.84
CA SER A 35 -0.35 5.22 -8.56
C SER A 35 0.42 4.12 -7.83
N THR A 36 -0.16 2.93 -7.75
CA THR A 36 0.46 1.78 -7.11
C THR A 36 0.85 0.72 -8.16
N PRO A 37 1.83 -0.15 -7.86
CA PRO A 37 2.18 -1.28 -8.74
C PRO A 37 1.23 -2.48 -8.64
N TYR A 38 0.15 -2.38 -7.84
CA TYR A 38 -0.82 -3.44 -7.66
C TYR A 38 -1.82 -3.42 -8.82
N ASP A 39 -1.93 -4.53 -9.54
CA ASP A 39 -2.91 -4.73 -10.60
C ASP A 39 -3.92 -5.79 -10.16
N LEU A 40 -5.14 -5.33 -9.87
CA LEU A 40 -6.25 -6.16 -9.40
C LEU A 40 -7.33 -6.16 -10.48
N ALA A 41 -7.55 -7.33 -11.10
CA ALA A 41 -8.59 -7.50 -12.10
C ALA A 41 -9.82 -8.19 -11.48
N PHE A 42 -11.01 -7.67 -11.80
CA PHE A 42 -12.27 -8.25 -11.31
C PHE A 42 -12.44 -9.68 -11.82
N ARG A 43 -12.92 -10.59 -10.97
CA ARG A 43 -13.06 -12.04 -11.23
C ARG A 43 -11.76 -12.77 -11.58
N VAL A 44 -10.60 -12.19 -11.28
CA VAL A 44 -9.31 -12.88 -11.40
C VAL A 44 -8.76 -13.12 -10.01
N GLU A 45 -8.69 -14.38 -9.60
CA GLU A 45 -8.06 -14.73 -8.33
C GLU A 45 -6.53 -14.60 -8.44
N ARG A 46 -5.94 -13.76 -7.60
CA ARG A 46 -4.50 -13.55 -7.48
C ARG A 46 -4.09 -13.69 -6.02
N THR A 47 -3.59 -14.86 -5.66
CA THR A 47 -3.14 -15.13 -4.28
C THR A 47 -1.62 -15.00 -4.19
N ASN A 48 -1.14 -14.17 -3.27
CA ASN A 48 0.29 -13.98 -2.96
C ASN A 48 1.19 -13.60 -4.15
N GLN A 49 0.69 -12.77 -5.06
CA GLN A 49 1.52 -12.30 -6.18
C GLN A 49 2.63 -11.37 -5.68
N ARG A 50 3.88 -11.72 -5.98
CA ARG A 50 5.04 -10.88 -5.68
C ARG A 50 5.06 -9.68 -6.62
N VAL A 51 4.82 -8.51 -6.06
CA VAL A 51 4.82 -7.23 -6.81
C VAL A 51 6.23 -6.75 -7.11
N CYS A 52 7.16 -6.98 -6.19
CA CYS A 52 8.55 -6.54 -6.30
C CYS A 52 9.47 -7.37 -5.40
N LYS A 53 10.77 -7.30 -5.67
CA LYS A 53 11.82 -7.69 -4.73
C LYS A 53 12.68 -6.45 -4.47
N LYS A 54 12.81 -6.06 -3.21
CA LYS A 54 13.68 -4.95 -2.79
C LYS A 54 14.46 -5.39 -1.57
N GLU A 55 15.75 -5.08 -1.56
CA GLU A 55 16.59 -5.24 -0.37
C GLU A 55 16.46 -3.99 0.49
N LEU A 56 16.17 -4.17 1.77
CA LEU A 56 16.01 -3.08 2.72
C LEU A 56 17.33 -2.89 3.48
N SER A 57 17.79 -1.65 3.57
CA SER A 57 18.90 -1.30 4.46
C SER A 57 18.44 -1.31 5.92
N LYS A 58 19.38 -1.24 6.87
CA LYS A 58 19.05 -1.19 8.30
C LYS A 58 18.20 0.03 8.64
N GLU A 59 18.48 1.17 8.00
CA GLU A 59 17.77 2.44 8.20
C GLU A 59 16.34 2.35 7.66
N ASP A 60 16.15 1.73 6.49
CA ASP A 60 14.83 1.54 5.91
C ASP A 60 13.98 0.54 6.70
N ALA A 61 14.59 -0.53 7.22
CA ALA A 61 13.93 -1.45 8.12
C ALA A 61 13.51 -0.77 9.44
N GLN A 62 14.32 0.16 9.95
CA GLN A 62 13.99 0.91 11.17
C GLN A 62 12.75 1.79 10.96
N LYS A 63 12.63 2.49 9.82
CA LYS A 63 11.43 3.28 9.48
C LYS A 63 10.15 2.44 9.52
N PHE A 64 10.19 1.22 8.98
CA PHE A 64 9.04 0.32 9.05
C PHE A 64 8.72 -0.08 10.50
N ARG A 65 9.72 -0.35 11.33
CA ARG A 65 9.50 -0.67 12.75
C ARG A 65 8.88 0.49 13.51
N ASP A 66 9.35 1.70 13.26
CA ASP A 66 8.80 2.90 13.89
C ASP A 66 7.34 3.11 13.45
N ALA A 67 7.04 2.97 12.15
CA ALA A 67 5.65 3.06 11.66
C ALA A 67 4.72 1.97 12.25
N VAL A 68 5.23 0.75 12.44
CA VAL A 68 4.47 -0.32 13.11
C VAL A 68 4.24 0.02 14.59
N ARG A 69 5.25 0.54 15.29
CA ARG A 69 5.13 0.93 16.71
C ARG A 69 4.15 2.08 16.91
N ASP A 70 4.10 3.00 15.94
CA ASP A 70 3.25 4.18 15.99
C ASP A 70 1.85 3.91 15.39
N ASP A 71 1.49 2.64 15.18
CA ASP A 71 0.18 2.18 14.65
C ASP A 71 -0.25 2.84 13.34
N TRP A 72 0.71 3.04 12.43
CA TRP A 72 0.41 3.60 11.12
C TRP A 72 -0.50 2.66 10.32
N TYR A 73 -1.52 3.24 9.68
CA TYR A 73 -2.37 2.56 8.73
C TYR A 73 -2.27 3.23 7.37
N PHE A 74 -2.40 2.45 6.31
CA PHE A 74 -2.49 2.94 4.94
C PHE A 74 -3.94 2.98 4.49
N GLN A 75 -4.23 3.90 3.58
CA GLN A 75 -5.50 4.00 2.86
C GLN A 75 -5.22 3.85 1.38
N MET A 76 -5.90 2.91 0.74
CA MET A 76 -5.86 2.67 -0.70
C MET A 76 -7.27 2.76 -1.26
N TYR A 77 -7.39 3.09 -2.54
CA TYR A 77 -8.66 3.09 -3.25
C TYR A 77 -8.61 2.02 -4.34
N PHE A 78 -9.63 1.18 -4.37
CA PHE A 78 -9.86 0.21 -5.43
C PHE A 78 -11.28 0.41 -5.95
N ASP A 79 -11.42 0.80 -7.22
CA ASP A 79 -12.72 1.12 -7.83
C ASP A 79 -13.54 2.10 -6.98
N ASP A 80 -12.90 3.20 -6.55
CA ASP A 80 -13.42 4.24 -5.66
C ASP A 80 -13.85 3.77 -4.25
N LEU A 81 -13.68 2.49 -3.93
CA LEU A 81 -13.90 1.97 -2.59
C LEU A 81 -12.61 2.11 -1.74
N PRO A 82 -12.69 2.78 -0.58
CA PRO A 82 -11.55 2.90 0.31
C PRO A 82 -11.29 1.58 1.05
N VAL A 83 -10.02 1.21 1.09
CA VAL A 83 -9.48 0.05 1.80
C VAL A 83 -8.44 0.55 2.79
N TRP A 84 -8.50 0.03 4.02
CA TRP A 84 -7.56 0.38 5.08
C TRP A 84 -6.84 -0.86 5.60
N GLY A 85 -5.59 -0.70 5.99
CA GLY A 85 -4.81 -1.74 6.62
C GLY A 85 -3.70 -1.18 7.50
N PHE A 86 -3.38 -1.88 8.58
CA PHE A 86 -2.24 -1.54 9.43
C PHE A 86 -0.94 -1.98 8.78
N VAL A 87 0.08 -1.12 8.86
CA VAL A 87 1.43 -1.48 8.44
C VAL A 87 1.96 -2.57 9.36
N GLY A 88 2.48 -3.66 8.78
CA GLY A 88 3.07 -4.76 9.53
C GLY A 88 2.07 -5.71 10.21
N LYS A 89 0.76 -5.56 10.00
CA LYS A 89 -0.21 -6.56 10.43
C LYS A 89 -0.03 -7.82 9.58
N VAL A 90 0.56 -8.85 10.18
CA VAL A 90 0.64 -10.18 9.58
C VAL A 90 -0.61 -10.94 10.02
N GLU A 91 -1.58 -11.07 9.13
CA GLU A 91 -2.63 -12.06 9.37
C GLU A 91 -1.99 -13.44 9.24
N LYS A 92 -2.21 -14.29 10.25
CA LYS A 92 -1.82 -15.70 10.14
C LYS A 92 -2.66 -16.29 9.01
N ILE A 93 -2.04 -16.44 7.85
CA ILE A 93 -2.59 -17.24 6.77
C ILE A 93 -2.59 -18.66 7.33
N ILE A 94 -3.73 -19.12 7.84
CA ILE A 94 -3.93 -20.53 8.11
C ILE A 94 -3.73 -21.19 6.73
N PRO A 95 -2.67 -21.97 6.49
CA PRO A 95 -2.60 -22.72 5.26
C PRO A 95 -3.87 -23.57 5.22
N ASN A 96 -4.62 -23.51 4.12
CA ASN A 96 -5.80 -24.36 3.91
C ASN A 96 -5.46 -25.78 4.39
N GLN A 97 -6.03 -26.18 5.53
CA GLN A 97 -6.01 -27.55 6.05
C GLN A 97 -7.28 -28.25 5.55
N TYR A 98 -7.54 -28.14 4.26
CA TYR A 98 -8.61 -28.76 3.48
C TYR A 98 -8.24 -28.41 2.02
N GLU A 99 -7.62 -29.27 1.20
CA GLU A 99 -7.81 -30.71 0.96
C GLU A 99 -6.48 -31.34 0.50
#